data_AF-A0A2K9IYU6-F1
#
_entry.id   AF-A0A2K9IYU6-F1
#
_cell.length_a   1.000
_cell.length_b   1.000
_cell.length_c   1.000
_cell.angle_alpha   90.00
_cell.angle_beta   90.00
_cell.angle_gamma   90.00
#
_symmetry.space_group_name_H-M   'P 1'
#
loop_
_entity.id
_entity.type
_entity.pdbx_description
1 polymer ?
#
loop_
_entity_poly.entity_id
_entity_poly.type
_entity_poly.pdbx_seq_one_letter_code
_entity_poly.pdbx_strand_id
1 'polypeptide(L)'
;MRLFSTGLLEAVRALFIFVVLYFVFGAISNYFLEIFTNRPIAQLTEVYPYLMCFLALQAIGIAILIFVLYRNKFQFTGWFKGKRVKPLPQTTTRVLVVISVIAIIALYIAVGFSL
;
A
#
# COMPACT_ATOMS: atom_id res chain seq x y z
N MET A 1 -18.05 -5.63 -28.02
CA MET A 1 -18.36 -6.21 -26.68
C MET A 1 -17.17 -6.86 -25.97
N ARG A 2 -16.29 -7.65 -26.62
CA ARG A 2 -15.15 -8.33 -25.95
C ARG A 2 -14.11 -7.42 -25.25
N LEU A 3 -13.93 -6.18 -25.72
CA LEU A 3 -13.02 -5.20 -25.12
C LEU A 3 -13.53 -4.67 -23.75
N PHE A 4 -14.84 -4.56 -23.57
CA PHE A 4 -15.44 -4.06 -22.33
C PHE A 4 -15.39 -5.10 -21.22
N SER A 5 -15.72 -6.35 -21.53
CA SER A 5 -15.69 -7.46 -20.55
C SER A 5 -14.28 -7.77 -20.04
N THR A 6 -13.27 -7.58 -20.88
CA THR A 6 -11.87 -7.84 -20.53
C THR A 6 -11.27 -6.70 -19.69
N GLY A 7 -11.57 -5.43 -20.01
CA GLY A 7 -11.19 -4.30 -19.16
C GLY A 7 -11.85 -4.33 -17.78
N LEU A 8 -13.13 -4.74 -17.70
CA LEU A 8 -13.83 -4.92 -16.43
C LEU A 8 -13.16 -5.99 -15.56
N LEU A 9 -12.77 -7.11 -16.16
CA LEU A 9 -12.12 -8.21 -15.44
C LEU A 9 -10.74 -7.80 -14.88
N GLU A 10 -9.97 -7.00 -15.62
CA GLU A 10 -8.72 -6.44 -15.13
C GLU A 10 -8.92 -5.48 -13.96
N ALA A 11 -9.95 -4.63 -14.02
CA ALA A 11 -10.29 -3.72 -12.92
C ALA A 11 -10.69 -4.49 -11.65
N VAL A 12 -11.51 -5.54 -11.79
CA VAL A 12 -11.88 -6.42 -10.67
C VAL A 12 -10.64 -7.11 -10.09
N ARG A 13 -9.73 -7.59 -10.93
CA ARG A 13 -8.47 -8.19 -10.48
C ARG A 13 -7.57 -7.18 -9.76
N ALA A 14 -7.45 -5.96 -10.29
CA ALA A 14 -6.68 -4.89 -9.67
C ALA A 14 -7.24 -4.55 -8.28
N LEU A 15 -8.56 -4.40 -8.20
CA LEU A 15 -9.27 -4.14 -6.96
C LEU A 15 -9.07 -5.28 -5.94
N PHE A 16 -9.21 -6.54 -6.37
CA PHE A 16 -8.99 -7.70 -5.51
C PHE A 16 -7.57 -7.73 -4.95
N ILE A 17 -6.55 -7.56 -5.80
CA ILE A 17 -5.15 -7.50 -5.36
C ILE A 17 -4.93 -6.32 -4.41
N PHE A 18 -5.52 -5.16 -4.70
CA PHE A 18 -5.39 -3.99 -3.87
C PHE A 18 -5.97 -4.23 -2.47
N VAL A 19 -7.19 -4.75 -2.37
CA VAL A 19 -7.85 -5.05 -1.09
C VAL A 19 -7.07 -6.10 -0.30
N VAL A 20 -6.66 -7.20 -0.94
CA VAL A 20 -5.91 -8.28 -0.27
C VAL A 20 -4.57 -7.76 0.26
N LEU A 21 -3.79 -7.06 -0.57
CA LEU A 21 -2.49 -6.55 -0.13
C LEU A 21 -2.65 -5.49 0.94
N TYR A 22 -3.62 -4.58 0.82
CA TYR A 22 -3.86 -3.55 1.81
C TYR A 22 -4.25 -4.16 3.16
N PHE A 23 -5.11 -5.19 3.16
CA PHE A 23 -5.45 -5.94 4.36
C PHE A 23 -4.22 -6.61 4.98
N VAL A 24 -3.40 -7.28 4.18
CA VAL A 24 -2.16 -7.95 4.67
C VAL A 24 -1.19 -6.93 5.27
N PHE A 25 -0.91 -5.82 4.59
CA PHE A 25 -0.02 -4.78 5.13
C PHE A 25 -0.59 -4.14 6.39
N GLY A 26 -1.90 -3.89 6.44
CA GLY A 26 -2.57 -3.37 7.63
C GLY A 26 -2.47 -4.32 8.83
N ALA A 27 -2.72 -5.62 8.63
CA ALA A 27 -2.60 -6.64 9.66
C ALA A 27 -1.15 -6.75 10.19
N ILE A 28 -0.15 -6.76 9.29
CA ILE A 28 1.27 -6.77 9.67
C ILE A 28 1.62 -5.52 10.49
N SER A 29 1.15 -4.35 10.07
CA SER A 29 1.47 -3.08 10.75
C SER A 29 0.86 -3.02 12.15
N ASN A 30 -0.40 -3.47 12.30
CA ASN A 30 -1.06 -3.53 13.60
C ASN A 30 -0.36 -4.52 14.54
N TYR A 31 -0.08 -5.73 14.06
CA TYR A 31 0.63 -6.75 14.84
C TYR A 31 2.01 -6.28 15.30
N PHE A 32 2.77 -5.62 14.42
CA PHE A 32 4.07 -5.07 14.76
C PHE A 32 3.98 -3.99 15.85
N LEU A 33 3.03 -3.06 15.72
CA LEU A 33 2.83 -1.99 16.69
C LEU A 33 2.35 -2.52 18.05
N GLU A 34 1.48 -3.53 18.05
CA GLU A 34 0.99 -4.17 19.27
C GLU A 34 2.12 -4.85 20.04
N ILE A 35 3.01 -5.57 19.35
CA ILE A 35 4.21 -6.16 19.99
C ILE A 35 5.15 -5.09 20.53
N PHE A 36 5.36 -4.01 19.77
CA PHE A 36 6.34 -2.99 20.13
C PHE A 36 5.87 -2.10 21.29
N THR A 37 4.57 -1.83 21.38
CA THR A 37 3.98 -0.88 22.36
C THR A 37 3.16 -1.55 23.45
N ASN A 38 2.89 -2.86 23.32
CA ASN A 38 1.99 -3.63 24.17
C ASN A 38 0.57 -3.03 24.27
N ARG A 39 0.14 -2.32 23.22
CA ARG A 39 -1.16 -1.65 23.13
C ARG A 39 -1.72 -1.74 21.70
N PRO A 40 -3.04 -1.87 21.52
CA PRO A 40 -3.66 -1.83 20.20
C PRO A 40 -3.62 -0.41 19.61
N ILE A 41 -3.55 -0.31 18.27
CA ILE A 41 -3.53 0.95 17.53
C ILE A 41 -4.61 1.94 17.97
N ALA A 42 -5.82 1.45 18.25
CA ALA A 42 -6.94 2.30 18.67
C ALA A 42 -6.62 3.09 19.95
N GLN A 43 -6.03 2.43 20.95
CA GLN A 43 -5.63 3.07 22.19
C GLN A 43 -4.44 4.01 21.98
N LEU A 44 -3.49 3.69 21.09
CA LEU A 44 -2.39 4.62 20.77
C LEU A 44 -2.91 5.93 20.18
N THR A 45 -3.88 5.86 19.27
CA THR A 45 -4.45 7.05 18.65
C THR A 45 -5.29 7.91 19.60
N GLU A 46 -5.83 7.32 20.68
CA GLU A 46 -6.50 8.08 21.73
C GLU A 46 -5.51 8.84 22.62
N VAL A 47 -4.40 8.20 23.01
CA VAL A 47 -3.37 8.82 23.85
C VAL A 47 -2.55 9.86 23.06
N TYR A 48 -2.24 9.57 21.80
CA TYR A 48 -1.44 10.42 20.93
C TYR A 48 -2.19 10.74 19.63
N PRO A 49 -3.08 11.76 19.63
CA PRO A 49 -3.93 12.08 18.48
C PRO A 49 -3.17 12.38 17.19
N TYR A 50 -1.94 12.93 17.28
CA TYR A 50 -1.11 13.20 16.11
C TYR A 50 -0.72 11.93 15.33
N LEU A 51 -0.74 10.75 15.96
CA LEU A 51 -0.48 9.47 15.29
C LEU A 51 -1.51 9.15 14.21
N MET A 52 -2.73 9.71 14.28
CA MET A 52 -3.72 9.55 13.21
C MET A 52 -3.19 10.08 11.86
N CYS A 53 -2.48 11.21 11.86
CA CYS A 53 -1.88 11.77 10.64
C CYS A 53 -0.82 10.83 10.06
N PHE A 54 0.01 10.25 10.92
CA PHE A 54 1.03 9.29 10.50
C PHE A 54 0.45 7.95 10.04
N LEU A 55 -0.66 7.50 10.63
CA LEU A 55 -1.39 6.32 10.19
C LEU A 55 -1.99 6.52 8.79
N ALA A 56 -2.58 7.69 8.55
CA ALA A 56 -3.07 8.06 7.22
C ALA A 56 -1.92 8.15 6.20
N LEU A 57 -0.77 8.71 6.60
CA LEU A 57 0.41 8.78 5.74
C LEU A 57 0.95 7.37 5.40
N GLN A 58 1.00 6.47 6.37
CA GLN A 58 1.37 5.07 6.16
C GLN A 58 0.41 4.39 5.19
N ALA A 59 -0.90 4.57 5.38
CA ALA A 59 -1.93 4.03 4.48
C ALA A 59 -1.73 4.50 3.02
N ILE A 60 -1.43 5.78 2.82
CA ILE A 60 -1.11 6.34 1.50
C ILE A 60 0.17 5.70 0.94
N GLY A 61 1.22 5.57 1.75
CA GLY A 61 2.47 4.92 1.36
C GLY A 61 2.25 3.47 0.91
N ILE A 62 1.46 2.69 1.65
CA ILE A 62 1.08 1.32 1.29
C ILE A 62 0.30 1.30 -0.04
N ALA A 63 -0.67 2.20 -0.21
CA ALA A 63 -1.46 2.29 -1.43
C ALA A 63 -0.57 2.59 -2.67
N ILE A 64 0.39 3.51 -2.55
CA ILE A 64 1.35 3.82 -3.62
C ILE A 64 2.25 2.61 -3.91
N LEU A 65 2.73 1.92 -2.88
CA LEU A 65 3.56 0.73 -3.04
C LEU A 65 2.81 -0.38 -3.78
N ILE A 66 1.56 -0.64 -3.39
CA ILE A 66 0.68 -1.60 -4.05
C ILE A 66 0.43 -1.19 -5.51
N PHE A 67 0.18 0.09 -5.77
CA PHE A 67 0.01 0.61 -7.13
C PHE A 67 1.24 0.34 -8.00
N VAL A 68 2.45 0.60 -7.48
CA VAL A 68 3.70 0.33 -8.21
C VAL A 68 3.88 -1.16 -8.46
N LEU A 69 3.63 -2.01 -7.46
CA LEU A 69 3.70 -3.47 -7.60
C LEU A 69 2.70 -3.99 -8.64
N TYR A 70 1.48 -3.46 -8.61
CA TYR A 70 0.45 -3.81 -9.58
C TYR A 70 0.89 -3.41 -10.99
N ARG A 71 1.28 -2.14 -11.17
CA ARG A 71 1.62 -1.57 -12.47
C ARG A 71 2.86 -2.20 -13.11
N ASN A 72 3.82 -2.66 -12.32
CA ASN A 72 5.08 -3.22 -12.82
C ASN A 72 5.13 -4.75 -12.86
N LYS A 73 4.33 -5.46 -12.04
CA LYS A 73 4.38 -6.92 -11.95
C LYS A 73 3.03 -7.57 -12.23
N PHE A 74 2.01 -7.27 -11.42
CA PHE A 74 0.74 -8.02 -11.50
C PHE A 74 -0.06 -7.75 -12.76
N GLN A 75 0.02 -6.53 -13.31
CA GLN A 75 -0.67 -6.18 -14.55
C GLN A 75 -0.21 -7.04 -15.75
N PHE A 76 1.06 -7.46 -15.80
CA PHE A 76 1.62 -8.24 -16.92
C PHE A 76 1.39 -9.76 -16.82
N THR A 77 0.83 -10.24 -15.71
CA THR A 77 0.56 -11.67 -15.50
C THR A 77 -0.84 -12.09 -15.94
N GLY A 78 -1.64 -11.16 -16.46
CA GLY A 78 -3.03 -11.38 -16.85
C GLY A 78 -3.24 -11.86 -18.28
N TRP A 79 -4.51 -12.03 -18.64
CA TRP A 79 -4.95 -12.49 -19.96
C TRP A 79 -4.80 -11.42 -21.05
N PHE A 80 -4.61 -10.16 -20.66
CA PHE A 80 -4.39 -9.05 -21.58
C PHE A 80 -2.88 -8.82 -21.79
N LYS A 81 -2.28 -9.64 -22.65
CA LYS A 81 -0.95 -9.35 -23.25
C LYS A 81 -1.08 -8.28 -24.33
N GLY A 82 -1.63 -7.11 -23.98
CA GLY A 82 -1.74 -6.00 -24.91
C GLY A 82 -0.37 -5.40 -25.18
N LYS A 83 0.10 -5.46 -26.44
CA LYS A 83 1.34 -4.83 -26.95
C LYS A 83 1.51 -3.32 -26.62
N ARG A 84 0.53 -2.68 -25.98
CA ARG A 84 0.49 -1.25 -25.64
C ARG A 84 0.68 -0.93 -24.15
N VAL A 85 0.67 -1.92 -23.25
CA VAL A 85 0.90 -1.67 -21.82
C VAL A 85 2.39 -1.73 -21.55
N LYS A 86 2.98 -0.61 -21.12
CA LYS A 86 4.39 -0.53 -20.73
C LYS A 86 4.51 -0.36 -19.21
N PRO A 87 5.50 -0.98 -18.55
CA PRO A 87 5.77 -0.76 -17.14
C PRO A 87 6.12 0.71 -16.91
N LEU A 88 6.02 1.16 -15.65
CA LEU A 88 6.51 2.48 -15.30
C LEU A 88 8.01 2.57 -15.60
N PRO A 89 8.51 3.75 -16.01
CA PRO A 89 9.95 3.97 -16.10
C PRO A 89 10.64 3.62 -14.78
N GLN A 90 11.88 3.12 -14.86
CA GLN A 90 12.63 2.72 -13.66
C GLN A 90 12.80 3.89 -12.68
N THR A 91 13.00 5.11 -13.19
CA THR A 91 13.12 6.32 -12.37
C THR A 91 11.84 6.59 -11.58
N THR A 92 10.67 6.62 -12.25
CA THR A 92 9.37 6.84 -11.59
C THR A 92 9.08 5.75 -10.57
N THR A 93 9.36 4.50 -10.92
CA THR A 93 9.23 3.36 -10.00
C THR A 93 10.07 3.55 -8.75
N ARG A 94 11.35 3.89 -8.91
CA ARG A 94 12.28 4.08 -7.78
C ARG A 94 11.85 5.25 -6.89
N VAL A 95 11.45 6.37 -7.48
CA VAL A 95 10.96 7.55 -6.74
C VAL A 95 9.71 7.20 -5.94
N LEU A 96 8.71 6.58 -6.58
CA LEU A 96 7.47 6.19 -5.88
C LEU A 96 7.73 5.18 -4.76
N VAL A 97 8.60 4.20 -4.98
CA VAL A 97 8.98 3.24 -3.94
C VAL A 97 9.66 3.94 -2.77
N VAL A 98 10.61 4.85 -3.03
CA VAL A 98 11.31 5.59 -1.98
C VAL A 98 10.33 6.44 -1.17
N ILE A 99 9.45 7.20 -1.83
CA ILE A 99 8.42 8.01 -1.15
C ILE A 99 7.49 7.11 -0.32
N SER A 100 7.06 5.98 -0.87
CA SER A 100 6.19 5.02 -0.15
C SER A 100 6.86 4.47 1.10
N VAL A 101 8.13 4.09 1.00
CA VAL A 101 8.90 3.54 2.12
C VAL A 101 9.11 4.60 3.20
N ILE A 102 9.45 5.83 2.83
CA ILE A 102 9.59 6.94 3.79
C ILE A 102 8.26 7.19 4.52
N ALA A 103 7.15 7.25 3.79
CA ALA A 103 5.81 7.44 4.36
C ALA A 103 5.43 6.32 5.34
N ILE A 104 5.78 5.07 5.03
CA ILE A 104 5.52 3.92 5.91
C ILE A 104 6.38 3.98 7.17
N ILE A 105 7.67 4.31 7.04
CA ILE A 105 8.61 4.37 8.16
C ILE A 105 8.26 5.51 9.13
N ALA A 106 7.71 6.62 8.62
CA ALA A 106 7.36 7.79 9.43
C ALA A 106 6.43 7.45 10.61
N LEU A 107 5.47 6.53 10.44
CA LEU A 107 4.61 6.10 11.55
C LEU A 107 5.42 5.43 12.67
N TYR A 108 6.30 4.48 12.33
CA TYR A 108 7.06 3.75 13.32
C TYR A 108 8.03 4.66 14.09
N ILE A 109 8.61 5.65 13.41
CA ILE A 109 9.43 6.69 14.06
C ILE A 109 8.57 7.51 15.03
N ALA A 110 7.39 7.98 14.58
CA ALA A 110 6.49 8.77 15.42
C ALA A 110 6.00 8.00 16.66
N VAL A 111 5.75 6.69 16.51
CA VAL A 111 5.41 5.81 17.64
C VAL A 111 6.61 5.64 18.58
N GLY A 112 7.82 5.49 18.05
CA GLY A 112 9.05 5.42 18.86
C GLY A 112 9.27 6.65 19.75
N PHE A 113 8.88 7.85 19.30
CA PHE A 113 8.92 9.07 20.10
C PHE A 113 7.81 9.17 21.16
N SER A 114 6.75 8.36 21.04
CA SER A 114 5.60 8.35 21.95
C SER A 114 5.72 7.35 23.10
N LEU A 115 6.72 6.46 23.05
CA LEU A 115 7.05 5.49 24.10
C LEU A 115 7.93 6.13 25.18
#